data_AF-A0A1Y1XEL7-F1
#
_entry.id   AF-A0A1Y1XEL7-F1
#
_cell.length_a   1.000
_cell.length_b   1.000
_cell.length_c   1.000
_cell.angle_alpha   90.00
_cell.angle_beta   90.00
_cell.angle_gamma   90.00
#
_symmetry.space_group_name_H-M   'P 1'
#
loop_
_entity.id
_entity.type
_entity.pdbx_description
1 polymer ?
#
loop_
_entity_poly.entity_id
_entity_poly.type
_entity_poly.pdbx_seq_one_letter_code
_entity_poly.pdbx_strand_id
1 'polypeptide(L)'
;LDYLFFDMNGLISDKLHELQKDKSIDSFNEERIVDIIFDKININLHILNPKKVLGIFFDGVPPFAKSSLQRHRRFREFYKYKDKCNFKFNHISIGTEFMKKISDIIQKKIQEKKDNDSTWRNIKVIFSGPEVPDEGEYKIFEYIRSNKILPSNDFSYEKRCIYTTDSDFYLLSLALHQRNILIYNEINNNFSKKKEFLFH
;
A
#
# COMPACT_ATOMS: atom_id res chain seq x y z
N LEU A 1 11.43 14.74 1.03
CA LEU A 1 10.85 13.54 1.66
C LEU A 1 12.00 12.60 1.99
N ASP A 2 12.00 11.94 3.15
CA ASP A 2 13.07 11.01 3.54
C ASP A 2 12.63 9.56 3.37
N TYR A 3 11.40 9.26 3.77
CA TYR A 3 10.82 7.92 3.73
C TYR A 3 9.53 7.92 2.93
N LEU A 4 9.36 6.92 2.07
CA LEU A 4 8.12 6.62 1.37
C LEU A 4 7.73 5.18 1.69
N PHE A 5 6.53 4.97 2.23
CA PHE A 5 6.03 3.66 2.60
C PHE A 5 4.77 3.34 1.80
N PHE A 6 4.68 2.16 1.21
CA PHE A 6 3.49 1.67 0.51
C PHE A 6 2.81 0.59 1.33
N ASP A 7 1.53 0.80 1.60
CA ASP A 7 0.58 -0.25 1.96
C ASP A 7 0.09 -0.93 0.68
N MET A 8 0.60 -2.15 0.46
CA MET A 8 0.30 -2.91 -0.76
C MET A 8 -1.11 -3.45 -0.78
N ASN A 9 -1.69 -3.76 0.37
CA ASN A 9 -3.00 -4.37 0.44
C ASN A 9 -4.09 -3.38 0.05
N GLY A 10 -4.02 -2.14 0.55
CA GLY A 10 -4.88 -1.05 0.10
C GLY A 10 -4.74 -0.80 -1.41
N LEU A 11 -3.50 -0.69 -1.91
CA LEU A 11 -3.22 -0.42 -3.32
C LEU A 11 -3.74 -1.52 -4.26
N ILE A 12 -3.52 -2.79 -3.93
CA ILE A 12 -3.99 -3.94 -4.71
C ILE A 12 -5.52 -3.98 -4.72
N SER A 13 -6.14 -3.85 -3.55
CA SER A 13 -7.60 -3.90 -3.40
C SER A 13 -8.28 -2.83 -4.24
N ASP A 14 -7.80 -1.58 -4.16
CA ASP A 14 -8.39 -0.47 -4.89
C ASP A 14 -8.26 -0.61 -6.39
N LYS A 15 -7.09 -1.05 -6.89
CA LYS A 15 -6.90 -1.25 -8.32
C LYS A 15 -7.78 -2.38 -8.85
N LEU A 16 -7.94 -3.46 -8.09
CA LEU A 16 -8.84 -4.56 -8.47
C LEU A 16 -10.29 -4.10 -8.53
N HIS A 17 -10.75 -3.27 -7.57
CA HIS A 17 -12.08 -2.69 -7.60
C HIS A 17 -12.31 -1.72 -8.78
N GLU A 18 -11.30 -0.95 -9.17
CA GLU A 18 -11.37 -0.07 -10.33
C GLU A 18 -11.51 -0.88 -11.64
N LEU A 19 -10.68 -1.91 -11.82
CA LEU A 19 -10.71 -2.77 -13.00
C LEU A 19 -12.04 -3.53 -13.14
N GLN A 20 -12.69 -3.88 -12.04
CA GLN A 20 -14.01 -4.52 -12.06
C GLN A 20 -15.12 -3.60 -12.59
N LYS A 21 -15.06 -2.29 -12.30
CA LYS A 21 -16.09 -1.34 -12.75
C LYS A 21 -16.08 -1.17 -14.26
N ASP A 22 -14.93 -1.36 -14.88
CA ASP A 22 -14.74 -1.09 -16.30
C ASP A 22 -15.38 -2.15 -17.23
N LYS A 23 -15.87 -3.29 -16.70
CA LYS A 23 -16.54 -4.39 -17.45
C LYS A 23 -15.83 -4.90 -18.71
N SER A 24 -14.63 -4.41 -19.02
CA SER A 24 -13.90 -4.59 -20.27
C SER A 24 -12.85 -5.70 -20.20
N ILE A 25 -12.74 -6.38 -19.06
CA ILE A 25 -11.69 -7.35 -18.80
C ILE A 25 -12.31 -8.73 -18.55
N ASP A 26 -12.57 -9.42 -19.67
CA ASP A 26 -12.92 -10.86 -19.68
C ASP A 26 -11.70 -11.77 -19.42
N SER A 27 -10.48 -11.20 -19.27
CA SER A 27 -9.33 -11.95 -18.77
C SER A 27 -8.52 -11.11 -17.76
N PHE A 28 -8.71 -11.41 -16.47
CA PHE A 28 -7.85 -10.89 -15.40
C PHE A 28 -6.45 -11.51 -15.55
N ASN A 29 -5.57 -10.87 -16.32
CA ASN A 29 -4.16 -11.25 -16.36
C ASN A 29 -3.45 -10.67 -15.13
N GLU A 30 -2.98 -11.55 -14.24
CA GLU A 30 -2.24 -11.22 -13.02
C GLU A 30 -0.99 -10.37 -13.33
N GLU A 31 -0.28 -10.67 -14.42
CA GLU A 31 0.92 -9.92 -14.83
C GLU A 31 0.59 -8.45 -15.11
N ARG A 32 -0.52 -8.19 -15.80
CA ARG A 32 -0.98 -6.83 -16.10
C ARG A 32 -1.33 -6.06 -14.83
N ILE A 33 -1.91 -6.72 -13.83
CA ILE A 33 -2.19 -6.10 -12.52
C ILE A 33 -0.88 -5.72 -11.83
N VAL A 34 0.10 -6.62 -11.84
CA VAL A 34 1.42 -6.35 -11.27
C VAL A 34 2.13 -5.21 -12.00
N ASP A 35 2.04 -5.14 -13.33
CA ASP A 35 2.58 -4.03 -14.12
C ASP A 35 2.00 -2.70 -13.64
N ILE A 36 0.67 -2.59 -13.55
CA ILE A 36 -0.01 -1.36 -13.12
C ILE A 36 0.39 -0.97 -11.70
N ILE A 37 0.45 -1.93 -10.77
CA ILE A 37 0.85 -1.68 -9.37
C ILE A 37 2.31 -1.23 -9.30
N PHE A 38 3.19 -1.92 -10.02
CA PHE A 38 4.62 -1.60 -10.01
C PHE A 38 4.90 -0.24 -10.63
N ASP A 39 4.25 0.08 -11.75
CA ASP A 39 4.35 1.38 -12.39
C ASP A 39 3.89 2.50 -11.44
N LYS A 40 2.85 2.25 -10.64
CA LYS A 40 2.40 3.18 -9.61
C LYS A 40 3.49 3.47 -8.58
N ILE A 41 4.14 2.43 -8.07
CA ILE A 41 5.27 2.56 -7.13
C ILE A 41 6.42 3.31 -7.80
N ASN A 42 6.76 2.96 -9.03
CA ASN A 42 7.84 3.58 -9.79
C ASN A 42 7.60 5.08 -10.01
N ILE A 43 6.41 5.45 -10.50
CA ILE A 43 6.02 6.84 -10.72
C ILE A 43 6.10 7.64 -9.41
N ASN A 44 5.52 7.11 -8.33
CA ASN A 44 5.54 7.79 -7.03
C ASN A 44 6.94 7.90 -6.44
N LEU A 45 7.80 6.89 -6.63
CA LEU A 45 9.21 6.95 -6.23
C LEU A 45 9.93 8.11 -6.93
N HIS A 46 9.75 8.28 -8.24
CA HIS A 46 10.38 9.36 -8.99
C HIS A 46 9.80 10.74 -8.65
N ILE A 47 8.47 10.84 -8.49
CA ILE A 47 7.80 12.11 -8.15
C ILE A 47 8.19 12.57 -6.74
N LEU A 48 8.08 11.68 -5.75
CA LEU A 48 8.29 12.03 -4.35
C LEU A 48 9.78 12.02 -3.95
N ASN A 49 10.62 11.30 -4.72
CA ASN A 49 12.09 11.23 -4.60
C ASN A 49 12.60 11.16 -3.15
N PRO A 50 12.13 10.16 -2.35
CA PRO A 50 12.58 9.94 -0.97
C PRO A 50 14.10 9.73 -0.90
N LYS A 51 14.75 10.34 0.10
CA LYS A 51 16.21 10.35 0.20
C LYS A 51 16.83 9.19 0.97
N LYS A 52 16.04 8.48 1.79
CA LYS A 52 16.56 7.43 2.66
C LYS A 52 15.96 6.06 2.34
N VAL A 53 14.63 5.94 2.42
CA VAL A 53 13.98 4.62 2.36
C VAL A 53 12.73 4.63 1.48
N LEU A 54 12.61 3.60 0.66
CA LEU A 54 11.36 3.13 0.08
C LEU A 54 10.97 1.84 0.81
N GLY A 55 9.83 1.83 1.50
CA GLY A 55 9.28 0.64 2.13
C GLY A 55 8.05 0.14 1.39
N ILE A 56 7.99 -1.17 1.16
CA ILE A 56 6.90 -1.86 0.48
C ILE A 56 6.41 -2.96 1.41
N PHE A 57 5.17 -2.85 1.89
CA PHE A 57 4.63 -3.71 2.94
C PHE A 57 3.35 -4.40 2.47
N PHE A 58 3.41 -5.72 2.40
CA PHE A 58 2.25 -6.59 2.27
C PHE A 58 1.76 -6.99 3.65
N ASP A 59 0.45 -7.19 3.80
CA ASP A 59 -0.04 -7.88 4.99
C ASP A 59 0.45 -9.33 4.96
N GLY A 60 0.86 -9.83 6.12
CA GLY A 60 0.92 -11.25 6.42
C GLY A 60 -0.15 -11.65 7.43
N VAL A 61 0.02 -12.82 8.04
CA VAL A 61 -1.02 -13.40 8.91
C VAL A 61 -1.37 -12.41 10.04
N PRO A 62 -2.64 -11.94 10.13
CA PRO A 62 -3.03 -10.96 11.13
C PRO A 62 -3.20 -11.62 12.52
N PRO A 63 -3.16 -10.84 13.61
CA PRO A 63 -3.48 -11.33 14.95
C PRO A 63 -4.89 -11.95 15.03
N PHE A 64 -5.07 -12.95 15.88
CA PHE A 64 -6.32 -13.74 15.97
C PHE A 64 -7.57 -12.85 16.17
N ALA A 65 -7.47 -11.83 17.02
CA ALA A 65 -8.57 -10.89 17.27
C ALA A 65 -9.07 -10.21 15.98
N LYS A 66 -8.15 -9.74 15.13
CA LYS A 66 -8.47 -9.10 13.85
C LYS A 66 -8.80 -10.08 12.73
N SER A 67 -8.30 -11.31 12.78
CA SER A 67 -8.65 -12.36 11.81
C SER A 67 -10.17 -12.58 11.73
N SER A 68 -10.86 -12.53 12.88
CA SER A 68 -12.33 -12.61 12.94
C SER A 68 -13.03 -11.42 12.27
N LEU A 69 -12.49 -10.21 12.40
CA LEU A 69 -13.02 -8.98 11.79
C LEU A 69 -12.79 -8.96 10.28
N GLN A 70 -11.59 -9.31 9.82
CA GLN A 70 -11.29 -9.47 8.39
C GLN A 70 -12.19 -10.53 7.76
N ARG A 71 -12.42 -11.65 8.47
CA ARG A 71 -13.34 -12.70 8.03
C ARG A 71 -14.76 -12.15 7.85
N HIS A 72 -15.31 -11.42 8.82
CA HIS A 72 -16.65 -10.83 8.70
C HIS A 72 -16.76 -9.84 7.53
N ARG A 73 -15.75 -8.99 7.32
CA ARG A 73 -15.72 -8.06 6.18
C ARG A 73 -15.75 -8.82 4.85
N ARG A 74 -14.90 -9.83 4.70
CA ARG A 74 -14.84 -10.69 3.50
C ARG A 74 -16.15 -11.43 3.25
N PHE A 75 -16.79 -11.94 4.30
CA PHE A 75 -18.12 -12.56 4.18
C PHE A 75 -19.15 -11.57 3.64
N ARG A 76 -19.19 -10.34 4.17
CA ARG A 76 -20.12 -9.30 3.68
C ARG A 76 -19.86 -8.93 2.22
N GLU A 77 -18.60 -8.82 1.81
CA GLU A 77 -18.24 -8.54 0.41
C GLU A 77 -18.62 -9.71 -0.50
N PHE A 78 -18.36 -10.95 -0.10
CA PHE A 78 -18.79 -12.14 -0.84
C PHE A 78 -20.29 -12.13 -1.13
N TYR A 79 -21.14 -11.88 -0.12
CA TYR A 79 -22.58 -11.81 -0.33
C TYR A 79 -23.04 -10.62 -1.20
N LYS A 80 -22.30 -9.50 -1.21
CA LYS A 80 -22.59 -8.36 -2.10
C LYS A 80 -22.33 -8.68 -3.58
N TYR A 81 -21.36 -9.54 -3.86
CA TYR A 81 -20.90 -9.82 -5.23
C TYR A 81 -21.18 -11.24 -5.72
N LYS A 82 -21.83 -12.07 -4.89
CA LYS A 82 -22.15 -13.48 -5.16
C LYS A 82 -22.80 -13.72 -6.53
N ASP A 83 -23.64 -12.79 -6.99
CA ASP A 83 -24.41 -12.92 -8.23
C ASP A 83 -23.87 -12.06 -9.39
N LYS A 84 -22.75 -11.33 -9.22
CA LYS A 84 -22.25 -10.34 -10.19
C LYS A 84 -20.91 -10.66 -10.85
N CYS A 85 -20.12 -11.60 -10.33
CA CYS A 85 -18.78 -11.89 -10.87
C CYS A 85 -18.41 -13.37 -10.77
N ASN A 86 -17.82 -13.93 -11.84
CA ASN A 86 -17.16 -15.25 -11.83
C ASN A 86 -15.78 -15.23 -11.13
N PHE A 87 -15.25 -14.04 -10.82
CA PHE A 87 -13.99 -13.90 -10.11
C PHE A 87 -14.20 -13.99 -8.59
N LYS A 88 -13.72 -15.07 -7.99
CA LYS A 88 -13.80 -15.31 -6.54
C LYS A 88 -12.87 -14.34 -5.81
N PHE A 89 -13.40 -13.20 -5.37
CA PHE A 89 -12.71 -12.22 -4.52
C PHE A 89 -12.16 -12.82 -3.20
N ASN A 90 -12.54 -14.06 -2.87
CA ASN A 90 -11.95 -14.87 -1.82
C ASN A 90 -10.42 -15.01 -1.95
N HIS A 91 -9.84 -14.82 -3.15
CA HIS A 91 -8.40 -14.92 -3.41
C HIS A 91 -7.59 -13.65 -3.12
N ILE A 92 -8.19 -12.51 -2.77
CA ILE A 92 -7.45 -11.26 -2.46
C ILE A 92 -7.13 -11.19 -0.95
N SER A 93 -7.18 -12.34 -0.28
CA SER A 93 -6.83 -12.45 1.13
C SER A 93 -5.32 -12.55 1.32
N ILE A 94 -4.87 -12.06 2.46
CA ILE A 94 -3.53 -12.26 2.99
C ILE A 94 -3.17 -13.75 2.98
N GLY A 95 -1.99 -14.10 2.49
CA GLY A 95 -1.49 -15.49 2.45
C GLY A 95 -2.06 -16.36 1.34
N THR A 96 -2.73 -15.77 0.35
CA THR A 96 -3.16 -16.50 -0.87
C THR A 96 -2.00 -16.66 -1.86
N GLU A 97 -2.10 -17.67 -2.72
CA GLU A 97 -1.16 -17.89 -3.82
C GLU A 97 -1.02 -16.66 -4.72
N PHE A 98 -2.13 -15.92 -4.89
CA PHE A 98 -2.17 -14.65 -5.63
C PHE A 98 -1.27 -13.58 -5.01
N MET A 99 -1.41 -13.30 -3.70
CA MET A 99 -0.55 -12.31 -3.02
C MET A 99 0.92 -12.70 -3.05
N LYS A 100 1.21 -14.01 -2.93
CA LYS A 100 2.58 -14.52 -3.04
C LYS A 100 3.15 -14.29 -4.46
N LYS A 101 2.40 -14.62 -5.51
CA LYS A 101 2.80 -14.37 -6.91
C LYS A 101 3.06 -12.89 -7.17
N ILE A 102 2.17 -12.00 -6.74
CA ILE A 102 2.37 -10.54 -6.86
C ILE A 102 3.66 -10.13 -6.14
N SER A 103 3.85 -10.60 -4.91
CA SER A 103 5.04 -10.29 -4.11
C SER A 103 6.33 -10.72 -4.83
N ASP A 104 6.37 -11.95 -5.34
CA ASP A 104 7.53 -12.51 -6.04
C ASP A 104 7.86 -11.73 -7.32
N ILE A 105 6.85 -11.39 -8.12
CA ILE A 105 7.04 -10.62 -9.37
C ILE A 105 7.53 -9.20 -9.05
N ILE A 106 6.94 -8.53 -8.04
CA ILE A 106 7.38 -7.19 -7.63
C ILE A 106 8.83 -7.23 -7.13
N GLN A 107 9.21 -8.22 -6.32
CA GLN A 107 10.60 -8.37 -5.88
C GLN A 107 11.56 -8.50 -7.07
N LYS A 108 11.22 -9.32 -8.07
CA LYS A 108 12.02 -9.45 -9.30
C LYS A 108 12.18 -8.12 -10.03
N LYS A 109 11.08 -7.38 -10.22
CA LYS A 109 11.10 -6.06 -10.87
C LYS A 109 11.92 -5.03 -10.12
N ILE A 110 11.92 -5.06 -8.79
CA ILE A 110 12.77 -4.19 -7.97
C ILE A 110 14.25 -4.45 -8.28
N GLN A 111 14.67 -5.71 -8.40
CA GLN A 111 16.06 -6.04 -8.74
C GLN A 111 16.42 -5.55 -10.14
N GLU A 112 15.57 -5.82 -11.13
CA GLU A 112 15.74 -5.32 -12.50
C GLU A 112 15.85 -3.79 -12.55
N LYS A 113 15.07 -3.07 -11.72
CA LYS A 113 15.17 -1.60 -11.63
C LYS A 113 16.43 -1.11 -10.93
N LYS A 114 16.95 -1.81 -9.92
CA LYS A 114 18.23 -1.44 -9.28
C LYS A 114 19.41 -1.49 -10.25
N ASP A 115 19.35 -2.40 -11.22
CA ASP A 115 20.38 -2.53 -12.24
C ASP A 115 20.27 -1.43 -13.30
N ASN A 116 19.05 -1.02 -13.68
CA ASN A 116 18.81 -0.12 -14.80
C ASN A 116 18.57 1.36 -14.42
N ASP A 117 18.13 1.65 -13.20
CA ASP A 117 17.67 2.98 -12.78
C ASP A 117 18.46 3.50 -11.58
N SER A 118 19.04 4.71 -11.73
CA SER A 118 19.85 5.34 -10.68
C SER A 118 19.05 5.69 -9.42
N THR A 119 17.75 5.99 -9.55
CA THR A 119 16.87 6.29 -8.41
C THR A 119 16.69 5.05 -7.54
N TRP A 120 16.41 3.91 -8.16
CA TRP A 120 16.26 2.62 -7.48
C TRP A 120 17.57 2.11 -6.88
N ARG A 121 18.69 2.37 -7.56
CA ARG A 121 20.02 2.01 -7.07
C ARG A 121 20.43 2.78 -5.81
N ASN A 122 20.08 4.06 -5.75
CA ASN A 122 20.54 4.96 -4.69
C ASN A 122 19.64 4.97 -3.44
N ILE A 123 18.50 4.28 -3.47
CA ILE A 123 17.56 4.23 -2.34
C ILE A 123 17.60 2.89 -1.62
N LYS A 124 17.52 2.93 -0.29
CA LYS A 124 17.35 1.71 0.51
C LYS A 124 15.91 1.22 0.36
N VAL A 125 15.74 0.05 -0.26
CA VAL A 125 14.43 -0.61 -0.37
C VAL A 125 14.25 -1.58 0.79
N ILE A 126 13.17 -1.38 1.57
CA ILE A 126 12.68 -2.33 2.57
C ILE A 126 11.48 -3.04 1.97
N PHE A 127 11.54 -4.36 1.89
CA PHE A 127 10.46 -5.18 1.37
C PHE A 127 9.98 -6.14 2.45
N SER A 128 8.70 -6.08 2.79
CA SER A 128 8.05 -7.02 3.70
C SER A 128 6.94 -7.75 2.95
N GLY A 129 7.19 -8.99 2.56
CA GLY A 129 6.23 -9.83 1.86
C GLY A 129 5.13 -10.41 2.75
N PRO A 130 4.19 -11.17 2.15
CA PRO A 130 3.07 -11.80 2.84
C PRO A 130 3.49 -12.94 3.79
N GLU A 131 4.73 -13.44 3.67
CA GLU A 131 5.34 -14.42 4.57
C GLU A 131 5.72 -13.86 5.94
N VAL A 132 5.91 -12.55 6.04
CA VAL A 132 6.23 -11.88 7.31
C VAL A 132 4.92 -11.72 8.10
N PRO A 133 4.83 -12.12 9.38
CA PRO A 133 3.60 -11.99 10.17
C PRO A 133 3.16 -10.53 10.36
N ASP A 134 1.91 -10.33 10.75
CA ASP A 134 1.25 -9.03 10.99
C ASP A 134 0.74 -8.29 9.74
N GLU A 135 -0.15 -7.33 9.97
CA GLU A 135 -0.73 -6.48 8.94
C GLU A 135 0.27 -5.40 8.49
N GLY A 136 0.15 -4.96 7.25
CA GLY A 136 1.01 -3.96 6.62
C GLY A 136 1.04 -2.66 7.41
N GLU A 137 -0.10 -2.21 7.93
CA GLU A 137 -0.17 -1.05 8.82
C GLU A 137 0.73 -1.21 10.05
N TYR A 138 0.62 -2.33 10.75
CA TYR A 138 1.41 -2.59 11.95
C TYR A 138 2.89 -2.66 11.60
N LYS A 139 3.26 -3.34 10.51
CA LYS A 139 4.65 -3.43 10.05
C LYS A 139 5.24 -2.07 9.70
N ILE A 140 4.48 -1.21 9.02
CA ILE A 140 4.91 0.16 8.70
C ILE A 140 5.14 0.94 9.99
N PHE A 141 4.16 0.95 10.90
CA PHE A 141 4.26 1.72 12.13
C PHE A 141 5.30 1.18 13.10
N GLU A 142 5.49 -0.14 13.14
CA GLU A 142 6.54 -0.80 13.93
C GLU A 142 7.93 -0.49 13.37
N TYR A 143 8.09 -0.47 12.04
CA TYR A 143 9.32 -0.01 11.41
C TYR A 143 9.62 1.45 11.75
N ILE A 144 8.61 2.32 11.66
CA ILE A 144 8.73 3.74 12.03
C ILE A 144 9.10 3.91 13.51
N ARG A 145 8.53 3.08 14.40
CA ARG A 145 8.78 3.11 15.84
C ARG A 145 10.19 2.61 16.20
N SER A 146 10.64 1.54 15.54
CA SER A 146 11.94 0.92 15.79
C SER A 146 13.12 1.71 15.20
N ASN A 147 12.89 2.43 14.10
CA ASN A 147 13.90 3.31 13.48
C ASN A 147 13.84 4.74 14.01
N LYS A 148 13.38 4.94 15.26
CA LYS A 148 13.57 6.21 15.97
C LYS A 148 15.07 6.37 16.25
N ILE A 149 15.76 7.16 15.43
CA ILE A 149 17.09 7.66 15.79
C ILE A 149 16.86 8.66 16.93
N LEU A 150 17.07 8.23 18.17
CA LEU A 150 17.33 9.13 19.29
C LEU A 150 18.83 9.41 19.33
N PRO A 151 19.20 10.69 19.21
CA PRO A 151 20.01 11.28 20.26
C PRO A 151 19.27 12.51 20.81
N SER A 152 19.46 12.70 22.11
CA SER A 152 18.80 13.61 23.04
C SER A 152 18.92 15.11 22.75
N ASN A 153 19.03 15.56 21.50
CA ASN A 153 18.95 16.99 21.17
C ASN A 153 18.61 17.29 19.70
N ASP A 154 18.34 16.29 18.87
CA ASP A 154 18.03 16.51 17.46
C ASP A 154 16.57 16.08 17.21
N PHE A 155 15.66 17.05 17.11
CA PHE A 155 14.31 16.79 16.64
C PHE A 155 14.42 16.31 15.20
N SER A 156 14.48 14.99 14.97
CA SER A 156 14.56 14.40 13.62
C SER A 156 13.50 15.04 12.71
N TYR A 157 13.96 15.92 11.81
CA TYR A 157 13.15 16.62 10.80
C TYR A 157 12.73 15.70 9.65
N GLU A 158 12.93 14.39 9.81
CA GLU A 158 12.69 13.41 8.75
C GLU A 158 11.22 13.38 8.36
N LYS A 159 10.96 13.60 7.07
CA LYS A 159 9.61 13.58 6.50
C LYS A 159 9.30 12.18 6.03
N ARG A 160 8.22 11.60 6.57
CA ARG A 160 7.72 10.27 6.24
C ARG A 160 6.43 10.41 5.47
N CYS A 161 6.30 9.72 4.34
CA CYS A 161 5.07 9.66 3.56
C CYS A 161 4.60 8.21 3.54
N ILE A 162 3.33 7.99 3.86
CA ILE A 162 2.68 6.69 3.75
C ILE A 162 1.65 6.80 2.63
N TYR A 163 1.86 6.05 1.55
CA TYR A 163 0.89 5.82 0.50
C TYR A 163 -0.06 4.71 0.96
N THR A 164 -1.31 5.06 1.17
CA THR A 164 -2.38 4.13 1.56
C THR A 164 -3.72 4.71 1.19
N THR A 165 -4.71 3.85 0.98
CA THR A 165 -6.10 4.25 0.78
C THR A 165 -6.97 3.98 2.01
N ASP A 166 -6.38 3.37 3.04
CA ASP A 166 -7.07 3.09 4.29
C ASP A 166 -7.08 4.31 5.21
N SER A 167 -8.25 4.62 5.77
CA SER A 167 -8.44 5.70 6.73
C SER A 167 -7.80 5.43 8.09
N ASP A 168 -7.53 4.17 8.43
CA ASP A 168 -7.01 3.80 9.74
C ASP A 168 -5.60 4.36 9.99
N PHE A 169 -4.83 4.58 8.92
CA PHE A 169 -3.52 5.23 8.99
C PHE A 169 -3.58 6.65 9.57
N TYR A 170 -4.67 7.41 9.40
CA TYR A 170 -4.79 8.74 10.00
C TYR A 170 -4.79 8.64 11.51
N LEU A 171 -5.61 7.74 12.07
CA LEU A 171 -5.70 7.53 13.50
C LEU A 171 -4.40 6.93 14.07
N LEU A 172 -3.84 5.93 13.40
CA LEU A 172 -2.59 5.29 13.81
C LEU A 172 -1.40 6.25 13.77
N SER A 173 -1.33 7.12 12.76
CA SER A 173 -0.31 8.15 12.65
C SER A 173 -0.40 9.17 13.80
N LEU A 174 -1.62 9.53 14.22
CA LEU A 174 -1.81 10.42 15.38
C LEU A 174 -1.39 9.73 16.69
N ALA A 175 -1.74 8.46 16.86
CA ALA A 175 -1.40 7.66 18.03
C ALA A 175 0.13 7.43 18.19
N LEU A 176 0.90 7.46 17.10
CA LEU A 176 2.36 7.35 17.17
C LEU A 176 3.05 8.55 17.84
N HIS A 177 2.35 9.69 17.97
CA HIS A 177 2.90 10.95 18.48
C HIS A 177 4.23 11.37 17.81
N GLN A 178 4.39 11.08 16.52
CA GLN A 178 5.53 11.51 15.72
C GLN A 178 5.17 12.70 14.84
N ARG A 179 6.12 13.61 14.68
CA ARG A 179 5.99 14.74 13.76
C ARG A 179 6.32 14.30 12.33
N ASN A 180 5.87 15.08 11.34
CA ASN A 180 6.25 14.94 9.93
C ASN A 180 5.86 13.62 9.26
N ILE A 181 4.75 13.00 9.68
CA ILE A 181 4.10 11.93 8.92
C ILE A 181 3.05 12.54 8.00
N LEU A 182 3.15 12.24 6.73
CA LEU A 182 2.21 12.59 5.67
C LEU A 182 1.52 11.31 5.23
N ILE A 183 0.20 11.36 5.14
CA ILE A 183 -0.59 10.28 4.55
C ILE A 183 -1.04 10.76 3.19
N TYR A 184 -0.68 10.00 2.17
CA TYR A 184 -0.92 10.33 0.78
C TYR A 184 -1.82 9.28 0.15
N ASN A 185 -2.89 9.75 -0.47
CA ASN A 185 -3.73 8.96 -1.34
C ASN A 185 -3.97 9.74 -2.62
N GLU A 186 -3.99 9.05 -3.74
CA GLU A 186 -4.51 9.61 -4.97
C GLU A 186 -6.02 9.43 -4.97
N ILE A 187 -6.75 10.16 -4.11
CA ILE A 187 -8.18 10.32 -4.32
C ILE A 187 -8.32 11.02 -5.66
N ASN A 188 -8.97 10.32 -6.61
CA ASN A 188 -9.29 10.78 -7.95
C ASN A 188 -9.26 12.32 -8.05
N ASN A 189 -8.38 12.84 -8.89
CA ASN A 189 -8.43 14.22 -9.41
C ASN A 189 -9.68 14.43 -10.29
N ASN A 190 -10.85 14.05 -9.78
CA ASN A 190 -12.18 14.45 -10.24
C ASN A 190 -12.70 15.64 -9.43
N PHE A 191 -11.85 16.32 -8.65
CA PHE A 191 -12.16 17.64 -8.09
C PHE A 191 -12.27 18.74 -9.17
N SER A 192 -12.05 18.42 -10.44
CA SER A 192 -12.42 19.26 -11.58
C SER A 192 -13.94 19.35 -11.82
N LYS A 193 -14.77 18.58 -11.10
CA LYS A 193 -16.24 18.66 -11.19
C LYS A 193 -16.94 18.45 -9.84
N LYS A 194 -16.98 19.46 -8.97
CA LYS A 194 -18.22 20.09 -8.45
C LYS A 194 -17.99 21.02 -7.26
N LYS A 195 -18.55 22.23 -7.46
CA LYS A 195 -19.20 23.14 -6.50
C LYS A 195 -18.32 23.88 -5.51
N GLU A 196 -18.14 25.16 -5.83
CA GLU A 196 -18.06 26.25 -4.86
C GLU A 196 -19.03 25.98 -3.69
N PHE A 197 -18.46 25.75 -2.51
CA PHE A 197 -19.10 26.13 -1.26
C PHE A 197 -18.21 27.20 -0.64
N LEU A 198 -18.47 28.44 -1.07
CA LEU A 198 -18.11 29.63 -0.31
C LEU A 198 -19.00 29.66 0.93
N PHE A 199 -18.41 29.41 2.10
CA PHE A 199 -19.04 29.83 3.35
C PHE A 199 -18.69 31.31 3.54
N HIS A 200 -19.72 32.16 3.45
CA HIS A 200 -19.73 33.50 4.01
C HIS A 200 -19.98 33.43 5.52
#